data_AF-A0A6J0WWV3-F1
#
_entry.id   AF-A0A6J0WWV3-F1
#
_cell.length_a   1.000
_cell.length_b   1.000
_cell.length_c   1.000
_cell.angle_alpha   90.00
_cell.angle_beta   90.00
_cell.angle_gamma   90.00
#
_symmetry.space_group_name_H-M   'P 1'
#
loop_
_entity.id
_entity.type
_entity.pdbx_description
1 polymer ?
#
loop_
_entity_poly.entity_id
_entity_poly.type
_entity_poly.pdbx_seq_one_letter_code
_entity_poly.pdbx_strand_id
1 'polypeptide(L)'
;MKSLINGEFTLPFNQADNAQISKHHQDRTLVAALAGILWAAGAAQKVTLCLITEDTYFVPTPSYSGDGFSERTPSRHYAFKEKAFTLGTLKASQGASSPQQFKGEGSHGVILFLYSLIFSRTFERLQKELDVSTPHLLQPNAGGFLCRQAVLNLILTGRASPHVFNGCQKGKSQEILHGVLTRSDVGYLQWGKDASEGDRLSQVGSMLKTPKLPVWLCNINGTYSVLFSTNRQLLSDWRLERLFDLYFYNGQPAQNKPARLTVDTHSHHWERVQHEDEHSPGRRFSPLEMVIRSKWRDATINWNGSVPFF
;
A
#
# COMPACT_ATOMS: atom_id res chain seq x y z
N MET A 1 -1.15 -8.67 -4.12
CA MET A 1 0.32 -8.81 -4.03
C MET A 1 0.88 -9.76 -5.10
N LYS A 2 0.24 -10.91 -5.38
CA LYS A 2 0.62 -11.82 -6.48
C LYS A 2 0.60 -11.17 -7.89
N SER A 3 -0.34 -10.28 -8.22
CA SER A 3 -0.32 -9.60 -9.54
C SER A 3 0.67 -8.44 -9.65
N LEU A 4 1.09 -7.85 -8.52
CA LEU A 4 2.08 -6.77 -8.51
C LEU A 4 3.51 -7.26 -8.78
N ILE A 5 3.75 -8.57 -8.63
CA ILE A 5 5.07 -9.19 -8.75
C ILE A 5 5.26 -9.83 -10.15
N ASN A 6 4.16 -10.19 -10.85
CA ASN A 6 4.21 -10.94 -12.11
C ASN A 6 4.30 -10.09 -13.38
N GLY A 7 5.01 -8.95 -13.32
CA GLY A 7 5.85 -8.47 -14.43
C GLY A 7 5.26 -8.24 -15.83
N GLU A 8 3.94 -8.15 -16.02
CA GLU A 8 3.33 -7.73 -17.28
C GLU A 8 2.53 -6.44 -17.07
N PHE A 9 3.23 -5.34 -16.86
CA PHE A 9 2.63 -4.01 -16.81
C PHE A 9 2.83 -3.28 -18.14
N THR A 10 1.74 -3.03 -18.86
CA THR A 10 1.65 -2.00 -19.90
C THR A 10 0.74 -0.89 -19.39
N LEU A 11 1.34 0.24 -18.98
CA LEU A 11 0.60 1.46 -18.68
C LEU A 11 0.26 2.18 -19.99
N PRO A 12 -0.98 2.64 -20.21
CA PRO A 12 -1.30 3.46 -21.36
C PRO A 12 -0.82 4.89 -21.09
N PHE A 13 0.36 5.23 -21.60
CA PHE A 13 0.82 6.61 -21.70
C PHE A 13 0.08 7.31 -22.85
N ASN A 14 -0.41 8.53 -22.63
CA ASN A 14 -0.98 9.35 -23.68
C ASN A 14 0.08 9.69 -24.74
N GLN A 15 -0.40 9.82 -25.98
CA GLN A 15 0.32 10.06 -27.23
C GLN A 15 1.28 11.27 -27.14
N ALA A 16 2.51 11.03 -26.69
CA ALA A 16 3.70 11.82 -27.00
C ALA A 16 4.99 11.05 -26.65
N ASP A 17 4.96 10.13 -25.68
CA ASP A 17 6.12 9.31 -25.30
C ASP A 17 5.73 7.83 -25.20
N ASN A 18 5.73 7.16 -26.35
CA ASN A 18 5.49 5.72 -26.47
C ASN A 18 6.76 4.94 -26.07
N ALA A 19 7.31 5.20 -24.89
CA ALA A 19 8.37 4.39 -24.31
C ALA A 19 7.71 3.30 -23.46
N GLN A 20 7.46 2.13 -24.06
CA GLN A 20 7.18 0.92 -23.28
C GLN A 20 8.28 0.79 -22.22
N ILE A 21 7.91 0.94 -20.94
CA ILE A 21 8.87 0.81 -19.85
C ILE A 21 9.37 -0.63 -19.87
N SER A 22 10.63 -0.82 -20.26
CA SER A 22 11.24 -2.14 -20.35
C SER A 22 11.12 -2.90 -19.01
N LYS A 23 10.98 -4.23 -19.09
CA LYS A 23 10.95 -5.11 -17.90
C LYS A 23 12.12 -4.83 -16.94
N HIS A 24 13.31 -4.61 -17.50
CA HIS A 24 14.49 -4.22 -16.73
C HIS A 24 14.30 -2.90 -15.96
N HIS A 25 13.68 -1.89 -16.57
CA HIS A 25 13.38 -0.65 -15.87
C HIS A 25 12.35 -0.86 -14.76
N GLN A 26 11.29 -1.66 -15.00
CA GLN A 26 10.30 -2.00 -13.98
C GLN A 26 10.95 -2.71 -12.78
N ASP A 27 11.81 -3.68 -13.05
CA ASP A 27 12.54 -4.42 -12.02
C ASP A 27 13.43 -3.50 -11.18
N ARG A 28 14.16 -2.60 -11.84
CA ARG A 28 15.05 -1.64 -11.18
C ARG A 28 14.26 -0.65 -10.31
N THR A 29 13.10 -0.20 -10.77
CA THR A 29 12.20 0.71 -10.04
C THR A 29 11.56 0.00 -8.85
N LEU A 30 11.13 -1.26 -9.00
CA LEU A 30 10.61 -2.06 -7.90
C LEU A 30 11.68 -2.26 -6.80
N VAL A 31 12.90 -2.62 -7.17
CA VAL A 31 14.00 -2.76 -6.21
C VAL A 31 14.28 -1.44 -5.48
N ALA A 32 14.27 -0.31 -6.19
CA ALA A 32 14.45 1.00 -5.59
C ALA A 32 13.31 1.36 -4.62
N ALA A 33 12.06 1.00 -4.95
CA ALA A 33 10.92 1.21 -4.08
C ALA A 33 11.01 0.36 -2.80
N LEU A 34 11.32 -0.94 -2.91
CA LEU A 34 11.50 -1.84 -1.77
C LEU A 34 12.64 -1.38 -0.85
N ALA A 35 13.77 -0.95 -1.43
CA ALA A 35 14.89 -0.38 -0.68
C ALA A 35 14.48 0.91 0.05
N GLY A 36 13.69 1.76 -0.61
CA GLY A 36 13.13 2.99 -0.02
C GLY A 36 12.24 2.72 1.18
N ILE A 37 11.35 1.73 1.07
CA ILE A 37 10.47 1.31 2.17
C ILE A 37 11.27 0.78 3.36
N LEU A 38 12.25 -0.10 3.12
CA LEU A 38 13.13 -0.61 4.19
C LEU A 38 13.92 0.52 4.86
N TRP A 39 14.45 1.46 4.08
CA TRP A 39 15.17 2.63 4.59
C TRP A 39 14.28 3.51 5.47
N ALA A 40 13.02 3.71 5.08
CA ALA A 40 12.04 4.44 5.88
C ALA A 40 11.73 3.70 7.21
N ALA A 41 11.51 2.38 7.17
CA ALA A 41 11.32 1.57 8.38
C ALA A 41 12.52 1.66 9.33
N GLY A 42 13.73 1.69 8.74
CA GLY A 42 15.00 1.96 9.39
C GLY A 42 15.23 3.36 9.94
N ALA A 43 14.20 4.22 9.92
CA ALA A 43 14.25 5.63 10.31
C ALA A 43 15.37 6.42 9.58
N ALA A 44 15.67 6.05 8.34
CA ALA A 44 16.76 6.60 7.54
C ALA A 44 18.16 6.49 8.18
N GLN A 45 18.35 5.51 9.06
CA GLN A 45 19.61 5.29 9.79
C GLN A 45 20.21 3.92 9.52
N LYS A 46 19.38 2.87 9.54
CA LYS A 46 19.84 1.48 9.43
C LYS A 46 18.78 0.61 8.77
N VAL A 47 19.19 -0.24 7.85
CA VAL A 47 18.36 -1.31 7.29
C VAL A 47 18.91 -2.66 7.69
N THR A 48 18.02 -3.58 8.04
CA THR A 48 18.33 -4.99 8.24
C THR A 48 17.66 -5.80 7.13
N LEU A 49 18.44 -6.48 6.30
CA LEU A 49 17.93 -7.33 5.22
C LEU A 49 17.98 -8.81 5.61
N CYS A 50 16.87 -9.52 5.43
CA CYS A 50 16.76 -10.97 5.59
C CYS A 50 16.86 -11.67 4.24
N LEU A 51 17.74 -12.67 4.14
CA LEU A 51 17.94 -13.51 2.96
C LEU A 51 17.94 -14.98 3.39
N ILE A 52 17.50 -15.87 2.50
CA ILE A 52 17.53 -17.32 2.73
C ILE A 52 18.95 -17.83 2.54
N THR A 53 19.40 -18.70 3.44
CA THR A 53 20.64 -19.47 3.35
C THR A 53 20.35 -20.96 3.22
N GLU A 54 21.34 -21.72 2.73
CA GLU A 54 21.22 -23.18 2.53
C GLU A 54 21.35 -23.97 3.84
N ASP A 55 21.93 -23.37 4.89
CA ASP A 55 22.15 -24.02 6.18
C ASP A 55 20.88 -24.04 7.06
N THR A 56 20.56 -25.20 7.63
CA THR A 56 19.56 -25.39 8.69
C THR A 56 20.19 -25.21 10.08
N TYR A 57 19.65 -24.33 10.91
CA TYR A 57 20.27 -23.95 12.19
C TYR A 57 19.53 -24.44 13.44
N PHE A 58 18.31 -24.96 13.30
CA PHE A 58 17.55 -25.58 14.38
C PHE A 58 17.06 -26.97 13.96
N VAL A 59 17.23 -27.96 14.84
CA VAL A 59 16.70 -29.32 14.63
C VAL A 59 15.24 -29.31 15.09
N PRO A 60 14.26 -29.59 14.20
CA PRO A 60 12.86 -29.67 14.58
C PRO A 60 12.67 -30.58 15.79
N THR A 61 12.07 -30.07 16.86
CA THR A 61 11.64 -30.90 17.99
C THR A 61 10.37 -31.67 17.61
N PRO A 62 10.06 -32.81 18.25
CA PRO A 62 8.83 -33.57 17.95
C PRO A 62 7.53 -32.74 18.11
N SER A 63 7.59 -31.67 18.91
CA SER A 63 6.51 -30.69 19.13
C SER A 63 6.41 -29.59 18.07
N TYR A 64 7.37 -29.51 17.16
CA TYR A 64 7.47 -28.47 16.13
C TYR A 64 7.39 -29.12 14.75
N SER A 65 6.28 -28.90 14.04
CA SER A 65 6.16 -29.29 12.64
C SER A 65 6.99 -28.33 11.80
N GLY A 66 8.13 -28.80 11.29
CA GLY A 66 8.99 -27.96 10.48
C GLY A 66 8.32 -27.51 9.18
N ASP A 67 8.48 -26.24 8.84
CA ASP A 67 7.99 -25.64 7.59
C ASP A 67 9.06 -25.58 6.50
N GLY A 68 10.29 -26.03 6.80
CA GLY A 68 11.43 -26.04 5.88
C GLY A 68 12.02 -24.65 5.60
N PHE A 69 11.44 -23.61 6.21
CA PHE A 69 11.79 -22.21 6.01
C PHE A 69 12.28 -21.59 7.31
N SER A 70 11.48 -21.60 8.37
CA SER A 70 11.79 -21.06 9.69
C SER A 70 13.05 -21.71 10.30
N GLU A 71 13.37 -22.96 9.95
CA GLU A 71 14.59 -23.66 10.41
C GLU A 71 15.84 -23.25 9.63
N ARG A 72 15.66 -22.76 8.39
CA ARG A 72 16.71 -22.19 7.51
C ARG A 72 16.81 -20.67 7.64
N THR A 73 15.86 -20.06 8.34
CA THR A 73 15.76 -18.63 8.56
C THR A 73 16.22 -18.33 9.98
N PRO A 74 17.53 -18.50 10.30
CA PRO A 74 18.23 -17.30 10.76
C PRO A 74 19.77 -17.37 10.65
N SER A 75 20.43 -16.49 9.89
CA SER A 75 21.84 -16.14 10.24
C SER A 75 22.50 -15.03 9.44
N ARG A 76 22.00 -14.56 8.29
CA ARG A 76 22.61 -13.37 7.65
C ARG A 76 21.66 -12.20 7.51
N HIS A 77 21.54 -11.50 8.64
CA HIS A 77 21.03 -10.15 8.70
C HIS A 77 22.14 -9.19 8.28
N TYR A 78 22.02 -8.62 7.09
CA TYR A 78 22.92 -7.56 6.71
C TYR A 78 22.37 -6.24 7.26
N ALA A 79 23.10 -5.69 8.22
CA ALA A 79 22.86 -4.37 8.77
C ALA A 79 23.60 -3.33 7.91
N PHE A 80 22.86 -2.57 7.13
CA PHE A 80 23.40 -1.47 6.33
C PHE A 80 23.11 -0.13 7.00
N LYS A 81 24.12 0.73 7.10
CA LYS A 81 23.96 2.14 7.52
C LYS A 81 23.88 3.10 6.33
N GLU A 82 23.84 2.59 5.11
CA GLU A 82 23.76 3.39 3.89
C GLU A 82 22.75 2.81 2.91
N LYS A 83 21.89 3.69 2.36
CA LYS A 83 20.83 3.32 1.42
C LYS A 83 21.38 2.70 0.13
N ALA A 84 22.54 3.16 -0.34
CA ALA A 84 23.17 2.68 -1.56
C ALA A 84 23.56 1.19 -1.46
N PHE A 85 24.10 0.76 -0.31
CA PHE A 85 24.42 -0.64 -0.06
C PHE A 85 23.18 -1.53 -0.01
N THR A 86 22.09 -1.09 0.65
CA THR A 86 20.81 -1.80 0.62
C THR A 86 20.31 -2.03 -0.81
N LEU A 87 20.38 -0.99 -1.65
CA LEU A 87 19.99 -1.08 -3.05
C LEU A 87 20.88 -2.04 -3.84
N GLY A 88 22.20 -1.98 -3.62
CA GLY A 88 23.17 -2.88 -4.25
C GLY A 88 22.90 -4.34 -3.90
N THR A 89 22.68 -4.65 -2.62
CA THR A 89 22.41 -6.03 -2.16
C THR A 89 21.07 -6.55 -2.67
N LEU A 90 20.00 -5.74 -2.65
CA LEU A 90 18.71 -6.14 -3.21
C LEU A 90 18.77 -6.39 -4.73
N LYS A 91 19.57 -5.58 -5.45
CA LYS A 91 19.84 -5.82 -6.89
C LYS A 91 20.60 -7.12 -7.08
N ALA A 92 21.63 -7.38 -6.28
CA ALA A 92 22.42 -8.61 -6.35
C ALA A 92 21.58 -9.86 -6.05
N SER A 93 20.67 -9.79 -5.05
CA SER A 93 19.75 -10.90 -4.71
C SER A 93 18.63 -11.12 -5.74
N GLN A 94 18.45 -10.20 -6.70
CA GLN A 94 17.51 -10.35 -7.83
C GLN A 94 18.22 -10.56 -9.17
N GLY A 95 19.56 -10.54 -9.21
CA GLY A 95 20.35 -10.72 -10.42
C GLY A 95 20.39 -12.17 -10.89
N ALA A 96 20.73 -12.38 -12.17
CA ALA A 96 20.77 -13.69 -12.84
C ALA A 96 21.71 -14.73 -12.19
N SER A 97 22.60 -14.32 -11.28
CA SER A 97 23.58 -15.19 -10.60
C SER A 97 23.14 -15.68 -9.21
N SER A 98 22.00 -15.22 -8.70
CA SER A 98 21.43 -15.65 -7.41
C SER A 98 20.05 -16.26 -7.66
N PRO A 99 19.61 -17.30 -6.93
CA PRO A 99 18.24 -17.77 -7.01
C PRO A 99 17.29 -16.58 -6.80
N GLN A 100 16.22 -16.48 -7.60
CA GLN A 100 15.27 -15.36 -7.58
C GLN A 100 14.45 -15.35 -6.28
N GLN A 101 15.09 -14.98 -5.16
CA GLN A 101 14.55 -15.10 -3.81
C GLN A 101 13.30 -14.24 -3.55
N PHE A 102 13.11 -13.19 -4.34
CA PHE A 102 12.00 -12.24 -4.17
C PHE A 102 10.91 -12.31 -5.25
N LYS A 103 11.18 -12.91 -6.42
CA LYS A 103 10.30 -12.86 -7.60
C LYS A 103 9.90 -14.22 -8.16
N GLY A 104 10.55 -15.31 -7.74
CA GLY A 104 10.22 -16.64 -8.21
C GLY A 104 8.84 -17.10 -7.73
N GLU A 105 8.16 -17.90 -8.54
CA GLU A 105 6.99 -18.66 -8.10
C GLU A 105 7.41 -19.65 -7.00
N GLY A 106 6.72 -19.67 -5.86
CA GLY A 106 7.16 -20.39 -4.66
C GLY A 106 8.27 -19.69 -3.84
N SER A 107 8.73 -18.50 -4.27
CA SER A 107 9.69 -17.72 -3.47
C SER A 107 9.05 -17.14 -2.22
N HIS A 108 9.85 -17.01 -1.15
CA HIS A 108 9.38 -16.52 0.14
C HIS A 108 9.62 -15.01 0.28
N GLY A 109 9.71 -14.30 -0.85
CA GLY A 109 10.09 -12.88 -0.93
C GLY A 109 9.23 -11.95 -0.08
N VAL A 110 7.93 -12.22 0.00
CA VAL A 110 6.99 -11.43 0.82
C VAL A 110 7.32 -11.58 2.31
N ILE A 111 7.59 -12.81 2.77
CA ILE A 111 7.90 -13.09 4.17
C ILE A 111 9.29 -12.53 4.53
N LEU A 112 10.29 -12.71 3.65
CA LEU A 112 11.62 -12.12 3.82
C LEU A 112 11.58 -10.60 3.88
N PHE A 113 10.74 -9.97 3.04
CA PHE A 113 10.55 -8.53 3.06
C PHE A 113 9.88 -8.08 4.36
N LEU A 114 8.88 -8.82 4.86
CA LEU A 114 8.25 -8.53 6.14
C LEU A 114 9.24 -8.64 7.31
N TYR A 115 10.07 -9.68 7.35
CA TYR A 115 11.12 -9.79 8.37
C TYR A 115 12.13 -8.65 8.26
N SER A 116 12.55 -8.30 7.05
CA SER A 116 13.45 -7.17 6.81
C SER A 116 12.85 -5.86 7.34
N LEU A 117 11.54 -5.65 7.18
CA LEU A 117 10.83 -4.49 7.75
C LEU A 117 10.85 -4.49 9.27
N ILE A 118 10.49 -5.63 9.88
CA ILE A 118 10.43 -5.80 11.34
C ILE A 118 11.80 -5.56 11.97
N PHE A 119 12.87 -6.15 11.42
CA PHE A 119 14.22 -5.98 11.95
C PHE A 119 14.84 -4.62 11.63
N SER A 120 14.45 -3.97 10.53
CA SER A 120 14.84 -2.59 10.27
C SER A 120 14.18 -1.64 11.26
N ARG A 121 12.91 -1.88 11.61
CA ARG A 121 12.19 -1.09 12.61
C ARG A 121 12.66 -1.38 14.03
N THR A 122 13.05 -2.62 14.34
CA THR A 122 13.35 -3.19 15.67
C THR A 122 12.12 -3.44 16.55
N PHE A 123 12.17 -4.49 17.36
CA PHE A 123 11.08 -4.87 18.27
C PHE A 123 10.76 -3.79 19.31
N GLU A 124 11.78 -3.14 19.86
CA GLU A 124 11.61 -2.07 20.86
C GLU A 124 10.79 -0.89 20.31
N ARG A 125 11.06 -0.48 19.06
CA ARG A 125 10.31 0.60 18.42
C ARG A 125 8.90 0.14 18.04
N LEU A 126 8.76 -1.09 17.54
CA LEU A 126 7.45 -1.65 17.22
C LEU A 126 6.53 -1.71 18.45
N GLN A 127 7.03 -2.19 19.58
CA GLN A 127 6.25 -2.25 20.83
C GLN A 127 5.80 -0.86 21.32
N LYS A 128 6.58 0.18 21.08
CA LYS A 128 6.22 1.57 21.42
C LYS A 128 5.21 2.19 20.44
N GLU A 129 5.17 1.72 19.20
CA GLU A 129 4.28 2.24 18.15
C GLU A 129 2.93 1.57 18.12
N LEU A 130 2.88 0.28 18.46
CA LEU A 130 1.63 -0.43 18.69
C LEU A 130 0.93 0.14 19.93
N ASP A 131 -0.38 -0.04 20.00
CA ASP A 131 -1.21 0.38 21.12
C ASP A 131 -2.15 -0.76 21.56
N VAL A 132 -2.95 -0.49 22.57
CA VAL A 132 -3.85 -1.48 23.18
C VAL A 132 -4.87 -2.06 22.20
N SER A 133 -5.18 -1.36 21.09
CA SER A 133 -6.12 -1.84 20.07
C SER A 133 -5.50 -2.94 19.20
N THR A 134 -4.18 -2.89 19.01
CA THR A 134 -3.47 -3.70 18.03
C THR A 134 -2.12 -4.16 18.58
N PRO A 135 -2.10 -5.23 19.39
CA PRO A 135 -0.86 -5.75 19.97
C PRO A 135 -0.02 -6.61 19.01
N HIS A 136 -0.56 -6.99 17.84
CA HIS A 136 0.09 -7.90 16.90
C HIS A 136 0.04 -7.37 15.47
N LEU A 137 1.09 -7.59 14.68
CA LEU A 137 1.14 -7.15 13.27
C LEU A 137 0.29 -8.02 12.33
N LEU A 138 0.23 -9.32 12.62
CA LEU A 138 -0.52 -10.31 11.86
C LEU A 138 -1.63 -10.89 12.74
N GLN A 139 -2.80 -11.10 12.15
CA GLN A 139 -3.93 -11.75 12.81
C GLN A 139 -4.18 -13.10 12.13
N PRO A 140 -4.19 -14.22 12.87
CA PRO A 140 -4.62 -15.51 12.33
C PRO A 140 -6.06 -15.44 11.82
N ASN A 141 -6.32 -16.05 10.66
CA ASN A 141 -7.66 -16.19 10.08
C ASN A 141 -7.81 -17.60 9.48
N ALA A 142 -9.05 -18.05 9.24
CA ALA A 142 -9.31 -19.34 8.62
C ALA A 142 -8.57 -19.44 7.27
N GLY A 143 -7.56 -20.31 7.21
CA GLY A 143 -6.74 -20.52 6.01
C GLY A 143 -5.56 -19.57 5.81
N GLY A 144 -5.18 -18.75 6.80
CA GLY A 144 -3.94 -17.93 6.69
C GLY A 144 -3.81 -16.82 7.72
N PHE A 145 -3.19 -15.71 7.30
CA PHE A 145 -2.96 -14.53 8.13
C PHE A 145 -3.49 -13.27 7.44
N LEU A 146 -4.17 -12.42 8.21
CA LEU A 146 -4.55 -11.07 7.82
C LEU A 146 -3.47 -10.09 8.29
N CYS A 147 -3.00 -9.25 7.36
CA CYS A 147 -2.13 -8.13 7.70
C CYS A 147 -2.97 -7.03 8.35
N ARG A 148 -2.61 -6.60 9.55
CA ARG A 148 -3.26 -5.44 10.17
C ARG A 148 -2.78 -4.14 9.55
N GLN A 149 -3.53 -3.07 9.79
CA GLN A 149 -3.21 -1.72 9.33
C GLN A 149 -1.80 -1.26 9.75
N ALA A 150 -1.33 -1.69 10.92
CA ALA A 150 0.04 -1.42 11.39
C ALA A 150 1.12 -1.87 10.38
N VAL A 151 0.93 -3.00 9.69
CA VAL A 151 1.86 -3.49 8.66
C VAL A 151 1.82 -2.58 7.43
N LEU A 152 0.63 -2.15 7.01
CA LEU A 152 0.48 -1.22 5.89
C LEU A 152 1.12 0.13 6.20
N ASN A 153 0.88 0.66 7.40
CA ASN A 153 1.48 1.91 7.83
C ASN A 153 3.01 1.78 7.95
N LEU A 154 3.53 0.61 8.35
CA LEU A 154 4.97 0.35 8.35
C LEU A 154 5.55 0.41 6.93
N ILE A 155 4.85 -0.12 5.94
CA ILE A 155 5.24 -0.07 4.52
C ILE A 155 5.14 1.35 3.98
N LEU A 156 4.05 2.06 4.26
CA LEU A 156 3.77 3.40 3.72
C LEU A 156 4.64 4.48 4.36
N THR A 157 4.84 4.41 5.67
CA THR A 157 5.39 5.51 6.48
C THR A 157 6.69 5.16 7.21
N GLY A 158 7.07 3.88 7.25
CA GLY A 158 8.19 3.40 8.06
C GLY A 158 7.88 3.27 9.56
N ARG A 159 6.61 3.40 9.98
CA ARG A 159 6.16 3.25 11.37
C ARG A 159 4.94 2.35 11.46
N ALA A 160 4.88 1.51 12.48
CA ALA A 160 3.79 0.53 12.64
C ALA A 160 2.60 1.07 13.46
N SER A 161 2.25 2.35 13.31
CA SER A 161 1.09 2.94 13.99
C SER A 161 -0.19 2.21 13.56
N PRO A 162 -1.05 1.73 14.49
CA PRO A 162 -2.23 0.94 14.12
C PRO A 162 -3.30 1.70 13.35
N HIS A 163 -3.40 3.01 13.56
CA HIS A 163 -4.52 3.79 13.05
C HIS A 163 -4.17 4.66 11.85
N VAL A 164 -5.21 5.07 11.10
CA VAL A 164 -5.10 5.84 9.86
C VAL A 164 -5.35 7.34 10.05
N PHE A 165 -5.80 7.76 11.23
CA PHE A 165 -5.97 9.17 11.58
C PHE A 165 -4.61 9.86 11.81
N ASN A 166 -4.60 11.19 11.91
CA ASN A 166 -3.38 11.95 12.15
C ASN A 166 -2.98 11.99 13.64
N GLY A 167 -1.69 11.90 13.91
CA GLY A 167 -1.13 12.12 15.24
C GLY A 167 -1.52 11.01 16.23
N CYS A 168 -1.52 11.35 17.52
CA CYS A 168 -2.06 10.49 18.57
C CYS A 168 -3.40 11.04 19.03
N GLN A 169 -4.35 10.16 19.34
CA GLN A 169 -5.67 10.54 19.85
C GLN A 169 -5.97 9.78 21.13
N LYS A 170 -6.86 10.33 21.97
CA LYS A 170 -7.36 9.59 23.14
C LYS A 170 -8.49 8.67 22.71
N GLY A 171 -8.38 7.39 23.07
CA GLY A 171 -9.44 6.41 22.90
C GLY A 171 -10.59 6.62 23.90
N LYS A 172 -11.60 5.77 23.80
CA LYS A 172 -12.82 5.87 24.64
C LYS A 172 -12.51 5.63 26.12
N SER A 173 -11.49 4.84 26.43
CA SER A 173 -11.05 4.49 27.78
C SER A 173 -9.86 5.34 28.25
N GLN A 174 -9.64 6.53 27.65
CA GLN A 174 -8.51 7.44 27.92
C GLN A 174 -7.11 6.91 27.57
N GLU A 175 -7.02 5.77 26.88
CA GLU A 175 -5.79 5.27 26.29
C GLU A 175 -5.28 6.18 25.17
N ILE A 176 -3.97 6.19 24.94
CA ILE A 176 -3.39 6.88 23.79
C ILE A 176 -3.38 5.90 22.61
N LEU A 177 -4.07 6.28 21.53
CA LEU A 177 -4.11 5.57 20.27
C LEU A 177 -3.14 6.21 19.27
N HIS A 178 -2.35 5.39 18.58
CA HIS A 178 -1.29 5.85 17.70
C HIS A 178 -1.74 5.85 16.23
N GLY A 179 -1.81 7.05 15.65
CA GLY A 179 -2.05 7.26 14.23
C GLY A 179 -0.78 7.68 13.48
N VAL A 180 -1.00 8.24 12.28
CA VAL A 180 0.07 8.59 11.35
C VAL A 180 0.65 9.96 11.69
N LEU A 181 1.95 9.97 11.96
CA LEU A 181 2.68 11.18 12.39
C LEU A 181 3.18 12.04 11.24
N THR A 182 3.45 11.45 10.08
CA THR A 182 4.16 12.11 8.98
C THR A 182 3.51 11.82 7.65
N ARG A 183 3.48 12.84 6.78
CA ARG A 183 2.95 12.74 5.41
C ARG A 183 3.76 11.72 4.61
N SER A 184 3.05 10.73 4.07
CA SER A 184 3.63 9.65 3.27
C SER A 184 3.90 10.07 1.82
N ASP A 185 4.83 9.38 1.15
CA ASP A 185 5.05 9.52 -0.29
C ASP A 185 3.87 8.91 -1.08
N VAL A 186 3.34 7.77 -0.60
CA VAL A 186 2.16 7.06 -1.14
C VAL A 186 1.03 7.13 -0.13
N GLY A 187 -0.17 7.48 -0.59
CA GLY A 187 -1.33 7.67 0.23
C GLY A 187 -2.06 6.37 0.55
N TYR A 188 -3.07 6.50 1.39
CA TYR A 188 -4.02 5.43 1.67
C TYR A 188 -5.43 6.00 1.68
N LEU A 189 -6.36 5.26 1.10
CA LEU A 189 -7.79 5.55 1.15
C LEU A 189 -8.52 4.27 1.55
N GLN A 190 -9.63 4.41 2.26
CA GLN A 190 -10.43 3.26 2.62
C GLN A 190 -11.92 3.54 2.49
N TRP A 191 -12.64 2.49 2.11
CA TRP A 191 -14.09 2.44 2.13
C TRP A 191 -14.54 1.03 2.49
N GLY A 192 -15.55 0.94 3.35
CA GLY A 192 -16.14 -0.32 3.78
C GLY A 192 -17.02 -0.11 5.00
N LYS A 193 -17.60 -1.20 5.50
CA LYS A 193 -18.53 -1.18 6.65
C LYS A 193 -17.96 -0.45 7.86
N ASP A 194 -16.67 -0.65 8.15
CA ASP A 194 -15.99 -0.02 9.29
C ASP A 194 -15.72 1.48 9.09
N ALA A 195 -15.74 1.97 7.84
CA ALA A 195 -15.52 3.37 7.49
C ALA A 195 -16.83 4.16 7.36
N SER A 196 -17.97 3.50 7.12
CA SER A 196 -19.27 4.14 6.96
C SER A 196 -19.96 4.54 8.27
N GLU A 197 -19.55 3.97 9.40
CA GLU A 197 -20.18 4.15 10.72
C GLU A 197 -19.86 5.49 11.42
N GLY A 198 -19.23 6.45 10.73
CA GLY A 198 -19.01 7.81 11.26
C GLY A 198 -18.01 7.91 12.42
N ASP A 199 -17.33 6.82 12.80
CA ASP A 199 -16.27 6.86 13.81
C ASP A 199 -15.10 7.71 13.32
N ARG A 200 -14.79 8.79 14.05
CA ARG A 200 -13.67 9.69 13.75
C ARG A 200 -12.33 8.95 13.74
N LEU A 201 -12.20 7.87 14.53
CA LEU A 201 -11.00 7.04 14.58
C LEU A 201 -10.83 6.16 13.32
N SER A 202 -11.92 5.87 12.63
CA SER A 202 -11.92 5.14 11.34
C SER A 202 -11.74 6.08 10.14
N GLN A 203 -11.68 7.40 10.33
CA GLN A 203 -11.45 8.33 9.23
C GLN A 203 -9.96 8.46 8.91
N VAL A 204 -9.61 8.19 7.66
CA VAL A 204 -8.24 8.39 7.18
C VAL A 204 -7.87 9.88 7.29
N GLY A 205 -6.77 10.15 7.97
CA GLY A 205 -6.26 11.50 8.19
C GLY A 205 -5.56 12.08 6.96
N SER A 206 -5.29 13.40 6.99
CA SER A 206 -4.62 14.08 5.89
C SER A 206 -3.20 13.56 5.61
N MET A 207 -2.48 13.02 6.59
CA MET A 207 -1.13 12.46 6.37
C MET A 207 -1.09 11.30 5.36
N LEU A 208 -2.23 10.63 5.18
CA LEU A 208 -2.42 9.55 4.19
C LEU A 208 -3.33 9.97 3.02
N LYS A 209 -4.32 10.85 3.24
CA LYS A 209 -5.23 11.33 2.18
C LYS A 209 -4.55 12.25 1.18
N THR A 210 -3.60 13.09 1.60
CA THR A 210 -2.85 14.00 0.73
C THR A 210 -1.38 13.56 0.68
N PRO A 211 -1.02 12.45 0.01
CA PRO A 211 0.37 12.03 -0.13
C PRO A 211 1.22 13.02 -0.94
N LYS A 212 2.55 12.86 -0.94
CA LYS A 212 3.45 13.71 -1.76
C LYS A 212 3.39 13.35 -3.24
N LEU A 213 3.13 12.09 -3.58
CA LEU A 213 2.86 11.64 -4.94
C LEU A 213 1.38 11.29 -5.05
N PRO A 214 0.72 11.58 -6.17
CA PRO A 214 -0.70 11.26 -6.38
C PRO A 214 -0.88 9.75 -6.65
N VAL A 215 -0.51 8.92 -5.68
CA VAL A 215 -0.61 7.47 -5.70
C VAL A 215 -1.19 7.06 -4.35
N TRP A 216 -2.23 6.24 -4.36
CA TRP A 216 -2.93 5.76 -3.17
C TRP A 216 -3.08 4.25 -3.22
N LEU A 217 -2.81 3.61 -2.08
CA LEU A 217 -3.30 2.27 -1.78
C LEU A 217 -4.75 2.39 -1.29
N CYS A 218 -5.69 1.75 -1.99
CA CYS A 218 -7.09 1.77 -1.65
C CYS A 218 -7.49 0.44 -1.01
N ASN A 219 -8.09 0.48 0.19
CA ASN A 219 -8.77 -0.66 0.79
C ASN A 219 -10.28 -0.50 0.57
N ILE A 220 -10.84 -1.33 -0.30
CA ILE A 220 -12.25 -1.29 -0.69
C ILE A 220 -12.89 -2.59 -0.24
N ASN A 221 -13.71 -2.54 0.82
CA ASN A 221 -14.35 -3.72 1.40
C ASN A 221 -13.37 -4.88 1.71
N GLY A 222 -12.15 -4.56 2.17
CA GLY A 222 -11.10 -5.54 2.46
C GLY A 222 -10.22 -5.92 1.27
N THR A 223 -10.53 -5.45 0.06
CA THR A 223 -9.73 -5.69 -1.14
C THR A 223 -8.79 -4.52 -1.41
N TYR A 224 -7.51 -4.83 -1.58
CA TYR A 224 -6.49 -3.81 -1.87
C TYR A 224 -6.35 -3.55 -3.37
N SER A 225 -6.33 -2.27 -3.72
CA SER A 225 -6.21 -1.77 -5.09
C SER A 225 -5.32 -0.52 -5.12
N VAL A 226 -4.90 -0.09 -6.31
CA VAL A 226 -4.08 1.09 -6.50
C VAL A 226 -4.85 2.12 -7.31
N LEU A 227 -4.85 3.36 -6.83
CA LEU A 227 -5.41 4.52 -7.51
C LEU A 227 -4.30 5.55 -7.69
N PHE A 228 -4.13 6.12 -8.87
CA PHE A 228 -3.06 7.10 -9.10
C PHE A 228 -3.42 8.13 -10.17
N SER A 229 -2.73 9.26 -10.17
CA SER A 229 -2.71 10.21 -11.28
C SER A 229 -1.32 10.25 -11.90
N THR A 230 -1.26 10.50 -13.21
CA THR A 230 0.00 10.75 -13.91
C THR A 230 0.50 12.18 -13.69
N ASN A 231 -0.39 13.11 -13.32
CA ASN A 231 -0.02 14.50 -13.03
C ASN A 231 0.53 14.62 -11.60
N ARG A 232 1.86 14.67 -11.46
CA ARG A 232 2.56 14.80 -10.17
C ARG A 232 2.16 16.04 -9.36
N GLN A 233 1.66 17.09 -10.02
CA GLN A 233 1.28 18.35 -9.40
C GLN A 233 -0.18 18.36 -8.92
N LEU A 234 -0.93 17.27 -9.14
CA LEU A 234 -2.36 17.19 -8.80
C LEU A 234 -2.63 17.69 -7.38
N LEU A 235 -1.87 17.24 -6.39
CA LEU A 235 -2.11 17.59 -4.97
C LEU A 235 -1.41 18.87 -4.49
N SER A 236 -0.69 19.55 -5.38
CA SER A 236 0.03 20.80 -5.07
C SER A 236 -0.60 22.03 -5.70
N ASP A 237 -1.42 21.85 -6.75
CA ASP A 237 -2.12 22.93 -7.44
C ASP A 237 -3.63 22.72 -7.35
N TRP A 238 -4.29 23.59 -6.60
CA TRP A 238 -5.74 23.58 -6.43
C TRP A 238 -6.51 23.74 -7.76
N ARG A 239 -5.91 24.33 -8.79
CA ARG A 239 -6.52 24.45 -10.13
C ARG A 239 -6.56 23.09 -10.82
N LEU A 240 -5.52 22.28 -10.63
CA LEU A 240 -5.45 20.92 -11.17
C LEU A 240 -6.36 19.95 -10.40
N GLU A 241 -6.67 20.21 -9.13
CA GLU A 241 -7.67 19.44 -8.37
C GLU A 241 -9.13 19.71 -8.79
N ARG A 242 -9.40 20.60 -9.76
CA ARG A 242 -10.76 20.88 -10.26
C ARG A 242 -11.28 19.79 -11.18
N LEU A 243 -10.50 19.41 -12.19
CA LEU A 243 -10.86 18.42 -13.20
C LEU A 243 -9.61 17.65 -13.61
N PHE A 244 -9.59 16.34 -13.35
CA PHE A 244 -8.39 15.53 -13.55
C PHE A 244 -8.70 14.06 -13.78
N ASP A 245 -7.72 13.34 -14.33
CA ASP A 245 -7.80 11.89 -14.52
C ASP A 245 -7.15 11.13 -13.35
N LEU A 246 -7.84 10.08 -12.93
CA LEU A 246 -7.33 9.01 -12.07
C LEU A 246 -7.33 7.68 -12.82
N TYR A 247 -6.36 6.85 -12.48
CA TYR A 247 -6.18 5.51 -13.02
C TYR A 247 -6.33 4.51 -11.88
N PHE A 248 -7.21 3.54 -12.07
CA PHE A 248 -7.55 2.54 -11.06
C PHE A 248 -7.12 1.13 -11.50
N TYR A 249 -6.43 0.42 -10.61
CA TYR A 249 -5.95 -0.93 -10.83
C TYR A 249 -6.28 -1.83 -9.61
N ASN A 250 -7.10 -2.86 -9.82
CA ASN A 250 -7.58 -3.78 -8.79
C ASN A 250 -6.71 -5.02 -8.59
N GLY A 251 -5.69 -5.21 -9.43
CA GLY A 251 -4.77 -6.35 -9.33
C GLY A 251 -5.35 -7.70 -9.74
N GLN A 252 -6.52 -7.73 -10.39
CA GLN A 252 -7.06 -8.95 -10.97
C GLN A 252 -6.35 -9.26 -12.30
N PRO A 253 -6.02 -10.53 -12.59
CA PRO A 253 -5.40 -10.92 -13.85
C PRO A 253 -6.20 -10.51 -15.09
N ALA A 254 -7.53 -10.43 -14.97
CA ALA A 254 -8.41 -9.99 -16.05
C ALA A 254 -8.27 -8.49 -16.39
N GLN A 255 -7.71 -7.68 -15.49
CA GLN A 255 -7.52 -6.25 -15.72
C GLN A 255 -6.17 -5.98 -16.39
N ASN A 256 -6.14 -6.05 -17.72
CA ASN A 256 -4.91 -5.81 -18.49
C ASN A 256 -4.56 -4.32 -18.62
N LYS A 257 -5.49 -3.40 -18.34
CA LYS A 257 -5.29 -1.95 -18.37
C LYS A 257 -5.99 -1.26 -17.19
N PRO A 258 -5.39 -0.22 -16.60
CA PRO A 258 -6.06 0.54 -15.55
C PRO A 258 -7.32 1.21 -16.10
N ALA A 259 -8.39 1.23 -15.30
CA ALA A 259 -9.60 1.98 -15.63
C ALA A 259 -9.32 3.48 -15.46
N ARG A 260 -9.64 4.29 -16.47
CA ARG A 260 -9.46 5.74 -16.44
C ARG A 260 -10.74 6.42 -15.99
N LEU A 261 -10.66 7.16 -14.89
CA LEU A 261 -11.75 7.90 -14.28
C LEU A 261 -11.47 9.39 -14.39
N THR A 262 -12.42 10.17 -14.90
CA THR A 262 -12.34 11.63 -14.85
C THR A 262 -13.09 12.11 -13.62
N VAL A 263 -12.41 12.86 -12.76
CA VAL A 263 -12.95 13.41 -11.51
C VAL A 263 -13.13 14.91 -11.67
N ASP A 264 -14.35 15.39 -11.44
CA ASP A 264 -14.71 16.80 -11.39
C ASP A 264 -15.16 17.17 -9.97
N THR A 265 -14.45 18.09 -9.34
CA THR A 265 -14.70 18.55 -7.97
C THR A 265 -15.49 19.86 -7.91
N HIS A 266 -15.75 20.50 -9.05
CA HIS A 266 -16.48 21.76 -9.16
C HIS A 266 -17.93 21.57 -9.60
N SER A 267 -18.22 20.48 -10.32
CA SER A 267 -19.58 20.14 -10.73
C SER A 267 -20.48 20.03 -9.50
N HIS A 268 -21.38 20.99 -9.33
CA HIS A 268 -22.35 20.93 -8.26
C HIS A 268 -23.37 19.84 -8.58
N HIS A 269 -23.64 18.97 -7.62
CA HIS A 269 -24.64 17.91 -7.79
C HIS A 269 -26.02 18.44 -8.21
N TRP A 270 -26.33 19.71 -7.92
CA TRP A 270 -27.59 20.37 -8.31
C TRP A 270 -27.65 20.83 -9.78
N GLU A 271 -26.52 21.07 -10.47
CA GLU A 271 -26.52 21.44 -11.90
C GLU A 271 -26.88 20.25 -12.81
N ARG A 272 -26.58 19.02 -12.37
CA ARG A 272 -26.93 17.80 -13.10
C ARG A 272 -28.37 17.33 -12.86
N VAL A 273 -29.01 17.80 -11.79
CA VAL A 273 -30.40 17.46 -11.44
C VAL A 273 -31.41 18.14 -12.37
N GLN A 274 -31.00 19.16 -13.14
CA GLN A 274 -31.92 19.83 -14.07
C GLN A 274 -32.20 19.06 -15.36
N HIS A 275 -31.52 17.93 -15.62
CA HIS A 275 -31.67 17.17 -16.87
C HIS A 275 -31.98 15.67 -16.73
N GLU A 276 -32.11 15.13 -15.52
CA GLU A 276 -32.55 13.74 -15.31
C GLU A 276 -33.56 13.67 -14.16
N ASP A 277 -34.69 13.01 -14.44
CA ASP A 277 -35.94 13.00 -13.68
C ASP A 277 -35.80 12.90 -12.14
N GLU A 278 -36.55 13.77 -11.47
CA GLU A 278 -36.69 13.97 -10.02
C GLU A 278 -37.23 12.75 -9.22
N HIS A 279 -37.22 11.53 -9.76
CA HIS A 279 -37.86 10.35 -9.13
C HIS A 279 -37.08 9.03 -9.27
N SER A 280 -35.80 8.99 -8.87
CA SER A 280 -35.12 7.70 -8.63
C SER A 280 -34.57 7.56 -7.19
N PRO A 281 -35.27 6.83 -6.30
CA PRO A 281 -34.74 6.50 -4.99
C PRO A 281 -33.60 5.49 -5.16
N GLY A 282 -32.37 5.88 -4.83
CA GLY A 282 -31.24 4.95 -4.72
C GLY A 282 -30.18 5.03 -5.82
N ARG A 283 -29.59 6.20 -6.05
CA ARG A 283 -28.32 6.31 -6.79
C ARG A 283 -27.23 5.51 -6.05
N ARG A 284 -27.05 4.24 -6.41
CA ARG A 284 -26.00 3.36 -5.88
C ARG A 284 -24.66 3.82 -6.46
N PHE A 285 -23.87 4.52 -5.66
CA PHE A 285 -22.48 4.80 -5.98
C PHE A 285 -21.66 3.51 -5.83
N SER A 286 -20.72 3.31 -6.73
CA SER A 286 -19.83 2.16 -6.61
C SER A 286 -18.90 2.33 -5.39
N PRO A 287 -18.41 1.24 -4.76
CA PRO A 287 -17.46 1.35 -3.67
C PRO A 287 -16.23 2.18 -4.03
N LEU A 288 -15.74 2.12 -5.28
CA LEU A 288 -14.63 2.94 -5.74
C LEU A 288 -14.97 4.44 -5.77
N GLU A 289 -16.17 4.80 -6.24
CA GLU A 289 -16.62 6.20 -6.22
C GLU A 289 -16.66 6.74 -4.80
N MET A 290 -17.12 5.90 -3.86
CA MET A 290 -17.16 6.27 -2.45
C MET A 290 -15.78 6.44 -1.83
N VAL A 291 -14.80 5.60 -2.18
CA VAL A 291 -13.39 5.79 -1.80
C VAL A 291 -12.87 7.13 -2.29
N ILE A 292 -13.12 7.47 -3.57
CA ILE A 292 -12.67 8.74 -4.17
C ILE A 292 -13.30 9.92 -3.43
N ARG A 293 -14.61 9.84 -3.14
CA ARG A 293 -15.35 10.88 -2.41
C ARG A 293 -14.95 11.04 -0.96
N SER A 294 -14.31 10.03 -0.35
CA SER A 294 -13.70 10.18 0.96
C SER A 294 -12.57 11.23 0.97
N LYS A 295 -11.94 11.48 -0.20
CA LYS A 295 -10.89 12.48 -0.42
C LYS A 295 -11.43 13.76 -1.08
N TRP A 296 -12.14 13.62 -2.20
CA TRP A 296 -12.73 14.74 -2.94
C TRP A 296 -14.25 14.71 -2.77
N ARG A 297 -14.72 15.38 -1.72
CA ARG A 297 -16.13 15.40 -1.36
C ARG A 297 -16.95 15.91 -2.53
N ASP A 298 -18.12 15.30 -2.73
CA ASP A 298 -19.10 15.66 -3.74
C ASP A 298 -18.62 15.62 -5.20
N ALA A 299 -17.45 15.03 -5.45
CA ALA A 299 -16.91 14.91 -6.80
C ALA A 299 -17.81 14.05 -7.69
N THR A 300 -18.00 14.49 -8.93
CA THR A 300 -18.59 13.67 -9.99
C THR A 300 -17.50 12.88 -10.68
N ILE A 301 -17.82 11.61 -11.00
CA ILE A 301 -16.86 10.65 -11.51
C ILE A 301 -17.41 10.11 -12.82
N ASN A 302 -16.63 10.27 -13.89
CA ASN A 302 -16.93 9.70 -15.20
C ASN A 302 -16.01 8.51 -15.45
N TRP A 303 -16.60 7.34 -15.72
CA TRP A 303 -15.87 6.10 -15.97
C TRP A 303 -15.27 5.99 -17.38
N ASN A 304 -15.52 6.98 -18.25
CA ASN A 304 -14.99 7.05 -19.62
C ASN A 304 -15.25 5.76 -20.43
N GLY A 305 -16.43 5.17 -20.26
CA GLY A 305 -16.81 3.90 -20.91
C GLY A 305 -16.33 2.62 -20.22
N SER A 306 -15.60 2.74 -19.10
CA SER A 306 -15.26 1.58 -18.24
C SER A 306 -16.48 1.15 -17.42
N VAL A 307 -16.64 -0.16 -17.21
CA VAL A 307 -17.73 -0.68 -16.36
C VAL A 307 -17.42 -0.39 -14.89
N PRO A 308 -18.35 0.20 -14.11
CA PRO A 308 -18.15 0.42 -12.69
C PRO A 308 -17.92 -0.88 -11.92
N PHE A 309 -16.89 -0.89 -11.07
CA PHE A 309 -16.63 -2.01 -10.16
C PHE A 309 -17.57 -1.91 -8.95
N PHE A 310 -18.57 -2.81 -8.87
CA PHE A 310 -19.49 -2.92 -7.75
C PHE A 310 -19.06 -4.00 -6.75
#